data_AF-A0A353G1F0-F1
#
_entry.id   AF-A0A353G1F0-F1
#
_cell.length_a   1.000
_cell.length_b   1.000
_cell.length_c   1.000
_cell.angle_alpha   90.00
_cell.angle_beta   90.00
_cell.angle_gamma   90.00
#
_symmetry.space_group_name_H-M   'P 1'
#
loop_
_entity.id
_entity.type
_entity.pdbx_description
1 polymer ?
#
loop_
_entity_poly.entity_id
_entity_poly.type
_entity_poly.pdbx_seq_one_letter_code
_entity_poly.pdbx_strand_id
1 'polypeptide(L)' 'NRDLWVGWSYWVAGDWWSASEPLNIQPTAAGDRPQLAGLKPYLMDFSASSSTCPALRSQ' A
#
# COMPACT_ATOMS: atom_id res chain seq x y z
N ASN A 1 13.27 -4.33 15.74
CA ASN A 1 13.85 -3.11 15.16
C ASN A 1 13.11 -2.65 13.91
N ARG A 2 12.00 -1.90 14.06
CA ARG A 2 11.31 -1.23 12.93
C ARG A 2 12.13 -0.04 12.40
N ASP A 3 12.94 0.55 13.28
CA ASP A 3 13.92 1.62 13.08
C ASP A 3 15.04 1.28 12.06
N LEU A 4 15.26 0.02 11.73
CA LEU A 4 16.21 -0.40 10.69
C LEU A 4 15.58 -0.52 9.29
N TRP A 5 14.25 -0.51 9.19
CA TRP A 5 13.54 -0.71 7.92
C TRP A 5 13.07 0.62 7.36
N VAL A 6 13.52 0.94 6.15
CA VAL A 6 13.14 2.17 5.44
C VAL A 6 11.72 2.09 4.85
N GLY A 7 11.19 0.89 4.63
CA GLY A 7 9.84 0.67 4.10
C GLY A 7 9.68 -0.68 3.42
N TRP A 8 8.54 -0.84 2.77
CA TRP A 8 8.18 -1.99 1.94
C TRP A 8 7.30 -1.54 0.78
N SER A 9 7.23 -2.36 -0.27
CA SER A 9 6.26 -2.21 -1.35
C SER A 9 5.60 -3.55 -1.60
N TYR A 10 4.29 -3.54 -1.80
CA TYR A 10 3.55 -4.75 -2.13
C TYR A 10 3.75 -5.12 -3.60
N TRP A 11 3.83 -6.41 -3.89
CA TRP A 11 3.77 -6.96 -5.24
C TRP A 11 2.45 -7.74 -5.38
N VAL A 12 1.51 -7.33 -6.24
CA VAL A 12 1.60 -6.27 -7.26
C VAL A 12 0.24 -5.60 -7.49
N ALA A 13 0.23 -4.51 -8.24
CA ALA A 13 -0.97 -3.91 -8.80
C ALA A 13 -0.82 -3.74 -10.32
N GLY A 14 -1.83 -3.20 -10.99
CA GLY A 14 -1.82 -2.94 -12.42
C GLY A 14 -2.89 -3.71 -13.21
N ASP A 15 -3.42 -3.03 -14.22
CA ASP A 15 -4.58 -3.50 -15.00
C ASP A 15 -4.23 -4.59 -16.02
N TRP A 16 -2.94 -4.78 -16.34
CA TRP A 16 -2.50 -5.76 -17.35
C TRP A 16 -2.30 -7.17 -16.81
N TRP A 17 -2.43 -7.37 -15.49
CA TRP A 17 -2.42 -8.70 -14.90
C TRP A 17 -3.76 -9.42 -15.14
N SER A 18 -3.72 -10.75 -15.26
CA SER A 18 -4.94 -11.56 -15.33
C SER A 18 -5.86 -11.26 -14.14
N ALA A 19 -7.17 -11.26 -14.37
CA ALA A 19 -8.15 -11.14 -13.29
C ALA A 19 -7.98 -12.22 -12.21
N SER A 20 -7.51 -13.40 -12.63
CA SER A 20 -7.23 -14.55 -11.76
C SER A 20 -5.89 -14.47 -11.01
N GLU A 21 -5.07 -13.43 -11.23
CA GLU A 21 -3.80 -13.26 -10.50
C GLU A 21 -4.10 -13.00 -9.02
N PRO A 22 -3.76 -13.95 -8.12
CA PRO A 22 -4.18 -13.89 -6.73
C PRO A 22 -3.49 -12.79 -5.93
N LEU A 23 -2.33 -12.30 -6.37
CA LEU A 23 -1.59 -11.24 -5.69
C LEU A 23 -1.82 -9.85 -6.30
N ASN A 24 -2.63 -9.73 -7.35
CA ASN A 24 -2.96 -8.41 -7.87
C ASN A 24 -3.91 -7.69 -6.89
N ILE A 25 -3.58 -6.47 -6.47
CA ILE A 25 -4.43 -5.60 -5.62
C ILE A 25 -5.01 -4.39 -6.37
N GLN A 26 -4.87 -4.35 -7.69
CA GLN A 26 -5.50 -3.33 -8.53
C GLN A 26 -7.00 -3.25 -8.26
N PRO A 27 -7.55 -2.06 -7.97
CA PRO A 27 -8.99 -1.86 -7.86
C PRO A 27 -9.69 -2.33 -9.13
N THR A 28 -10.87 -2.93 -8.95
CA THR A 28 -11.72 -3.36 -10.06
C THR A 28 -12.97 -2.49 -10.13
N ALA A 29 -13.82 -2.70 -11.13
CA ALA A 29 -15.14 -2.08 -11.17
C ALA A 29 -16.02 -2.48 -9.95
N ALA A 30 -15.74 -3.61 -9.31
CA ALA A 30 -16.40 -4.05 -8.09
C ALA A 30 -15.77 -3.44 -6.81
N GLY A 31 -14.72 -2.62 -6.95
CA GLY A 31 -13.99 -1.98 -5.85
C GLY A 31 -12.68 -2.66 -5.49
N ASP A 32 -12.26 -2.44 -4.25
CA ASP A 32 -10.99 -2.91 -3.69
C ASP A 32 -10.93 -4.45 -3.61
N ARG A 33 -9.74 -5.00 -3.87
CA ARG A 33 -9.46 -6.42 -3.64
C ARG A 33 -9.18 -6.69 -2.14
N PRO A 34 -9.50 -7.89 -1.62
CA PRO A 34 -9.55 -8.15 -0.18
C PRO A 34 -8.22 -7.94 0.56
N GLN A 35 -7.08 -8.14 -0.11
CA GLN A 35 -5.76 -7.93 0.46
C GLN A 35 -5.56 -6.47 0.89
N LEU A 36 -6.17 -5.51 0.17
CA LEU A 36 -6.03 -4.09 0.49
C LEU A 36 -6.64 -3.75 1.85
N ALA A 37 -7.69 -4.47 2.28
CA ALA A 37 -8.24 -4.30 3.62
C ALA A 37 -7.22 -4.61 4.74
N GLY A 38 -6.35 -5.61 4.53
CA GLY A 38 -5.27 -5.94 5.46
C GLY A 38 -4.08 -4.98 5.38
N LEU A 39 -3.83 -4.36 4.22
CA LEU A 39 -2.73 -3.41 4.03
C LEU A 39 -3.05 -2.01 4.56
N LYS A 40 -4.31 -1.57 4.46
CA LYS A 40 -4.78 -0.21 4.82
C LYS A 40 -4.25 0.32 6.16
N PRO A 41 -4.25 -0.45 7.27
CA PRO A 41 -3.73 0.04 8.56
C PRO A 41 -2.26 0.47 8.52
N TYR A 42 -1.46 -0.11 7.63
CA TYR A 42 -0.02 0.13 7.54
C TYR A 42 0.36 1.15 6.46
N LEU A 43 -0.53 1.44 5.51
CA LEU A 43 -0.29 2.43 4.46
C LEU A 43 -0.24 3.87 5.00
N MET A 44 -0.89 4.12 6.14
CA MET A 44 -0.93 5.42 6.81
C MET A 44 -0.10 5.47 8.10
N ASP A 45 0.55 4.36 8.47
CA ASP A 45 1.43 4.24 9.65
C ASP A 45 2.83 4.77 9.32
N PHE A 46 2.92 6.08 9.08
CA PHE A 46 4.18 6.78 8.84
C PHE A 46 5.00 6.85 10.13
N SER A 47 6.31 6.64 10.03
CA SER A 47 7.24 6.91 11.13
C SER A 47 7.20 8.38 11.57
N ALA A 48 7.60 8.66 12.81
CA ALA A 48 7.77 10.04 13.30
C ALA A 48 8.80 10.85 12.50
N SER A 49 9.74 10.18 11.81
CA SER A 49 10.66 10.87 10.90
C SER A 49 9.93 11.33 9.62
N SER A 50 9.08 10.47 9.06
CA SER A 50 8.30 10.78 7.85
C SER A 50 7.25 11.88 8.05
N SER A 51 6.77 12.13 9.27
CA SER A 51 5.83 13.24 9.54
C SER A 51 6.44 14.62 9.30
N THR A 52 7.77 14.73 9.23
CA THR A 52 8.46 15.99 8.88
C THR A 52 8.54 16.21 7.37
N CYS A 53 8.26 15.19 6.55
CA CYS A 53 8.33 15.25 5.09
C CYS A 53 7.26 16.21 4.54
N PRO A 54 7.65 17.31 3.85
CA PRO A 54 6.69 18.27 3.30
C PRO A 54 5.67 17.64 2.36
N ALA A 55 6.06 16.62 1.61
CA ALA A 55 5.20 15.92 0.65
C ALA A 55 4.07 15.12 1.31
N LEU A 56 4.13 14.85 2.62
CA LEU A 56 3.14 14.05 3.35
C LEU A 56 2.16 14.88 4.19
N ARG A 57 2.21 16.22 4.14
CA ARG A 57 1.36 17.09 4.98
C ARG A 57 -0.09 17.26 4.49
N SER A 58 -0.44 16.68 3.34
CA SER A 58 -1.71 16.94 2.66
C SER A 58 -2.48 15.68 2.25
N GLN A 59 -2.22 14.54 2.89
CA GLN A 59 -2.97 13.29 2.66
C GLN A 59 -3.95 13.01 3.78
#